data_AF-A0A962PED0-F1
#
_entry.id   AF-A0A962PED0-F1
#
_cell.length_a   1.000
_cell.length_b   1.000
_cell.length_c   1.000
_cell.angle_alpha   90.00
_cell.angle_beta   90.00
_cell.angle_gamma   90.00
#
_symmetry.space_group_name_H-M   'P 1'
#
loop_
_entity.id
_entity.type
_entity.pdbx_description
1 polymer ?
#
loop_
_entity_poly.entity_id
_entity_poly.type
_entity_poly.pdbx_seq_one_letter_code
_entity_poly.pdbx_strand_id
1 'polypeptide(L)'
;MFRAGRLHSNRSRRLAGRLAGLRPAIKRAPLQEEGSLVRMIGIKLEAVGCQAPIGSRCRIVAGDGNSLEAEVVGFSDGSLFLMPEGHLRGVQLGARVVPMNTGSAVAVDEQLLGRVIDGAGHVIDRGPSLRCMHHMPLRGTSINPLHRSPIREPLDVGVRAINALLTIGRGQRLGLFAGSGVGKSTLLGMMTRHTDADVIVVALVGERGREVREFVEDILGEEGLARAIVVATPADDSPLMRVQQGRIFGRFVQADPSTTRKFGGTGLG
;
A
#
# COMPACT_ATOMS: atom_id res chain seq x y z
N MET A 1 -15.42 71.87 -7.67
CA MET A 1 -16.02 70.82 -6.81
C MET A 1 -16.29 69.49 -7.57
N PHE A 2 -15.37 68.95 -8.39
CA PHE A 2 -15.66 67.70 -9.17
C PHE A 2 -14.43 66.81 -9.49
N ARG A 3 -13.42 66.74 -8.60
CA ARG A 3 -12.24 65.86 -8.82
C ARG A 3 -12.17 64.61 -7.93
N ALA A 4 -12.91 64.53 -6.83
CA ALA A 4 -12.86 63.39 -5.90
C ALA A 4 -13.64 62.14 -6.35
N GLY A 5 -14.72 62.31 -7.13
CA GLY A 5 -15.57 61.19 -7.60
C GLY A 5 -14.94 60.31 -8.69
N ARG A 6 -14.06 60.87 -9.53
CA ARG A 6 -13.43 60.12 -10.64
C ARG A 6 -12.33 59.16 -10.16
N LEU A 7 -11.60 59.53 -9.11
CA LEU A 7 -10.53 58.70 -8.52
C LEU A 7 -11.08 57.43 -7.86
N HIS A 8 -12.24 57.52 -7.19
CA HIS A 8 -12.93 56.36 -6.63
C HIS A 8 -13.42 55.41 -7.73
N SER A 9 -14.03 55.94 -8.80
CA SER A 9 -14.52 55.09 -9.91
C SER A 9 -13.40 54.31 -10.63
N ASN A 10 -12.22 54.91 -10.76
CA ASN A 10 -11.07 54.28 -11.43
C ASN A 10 -10.41 53.21 -10.54
N ARG A 11 -10.38 53.40 -9.21
CA ARG A 11 -9.94 52.35 -8.27
C ARG A 11 -10.93 51.18 -8.26
N SER A 12 -12.23 51.45 -8.23
CA SER A 12 -13.26 50.41 -8.27
C SER A 12 -13.22 49.61 -9.57
N ARG A 13 -13.02 50.26 -10.74
CA ARG A 13 -12.84 49.55 -12.02
C ARG A 13 -11.57 48.70 -12.06
N ARG A 14 -10.44 49.20 -11.53
CA ARG A 14 -9.19 48.42 -11.46
C ARG A 14 -9.31 47.22 -10.52
N LEU A 15 -9.95 47.39 -9.37
CA LEU A 15 -10.18 46.30 -8.42
C LEU A 15 -11.16 45.25 -9.00
N ALA A 16 -12.23 45.70 -9.65
CA ALA A 16 -13.18 44.84 -10.34
C ALA A 16 -12.52 44.06 -11.49
N GLY A 17 -11.64 44.70 -12.27
CA GLY A 17 -10.86 44.02 -13.31
C GLY A 17 -9.90 42.97 -12.75
N ARG A 18 -9.23 43.25 -11.63
CA ARG A 18 -8.37 42.28 -10.94
C ARG A 18 -9.18 41.11 -10.35
N LEU A 19 -10.32 41.38 -9.72
CA LEU A 19 -11.22 40.35 -9.20
C LEU A 19 -11.84 39.50 -10.32
N ALA A 20 -12.18 40.12 -11.45
CA ALA A 20 -12.67 39.41 -12.64
C ALA A 20 -11.59 38.49 -13.24
N GLY A 21 -10.32 38.91 -13.23
CA GLY A 21 -9.19 38.08 -13.65
C GLY A 21 -8.86 36.93 -12.69
N LEU A 22 -9.17 37.07 -11.40
CA LEU A 22 -9.02 36.01 -10.40
C LEU A 22 -10.20 35.03 -10.38
N ARG A 23 -11.36 35.40 -10.93
CA ARG A 23 -12.57 34.57 -10.99
C ARG A 23 -12.36 33.19 -11.65
N PRO A 24 -11.65 33.05 -12.79
CA PRO A 24 -11.33 31.74 -13.35
C PRO A 24 -10.24 30.98 -12.57
N ALA A 25 -9.42 31.68 -11.77
CA ALA A 25 -8.41 31.06 -10.88
C ALA A 25 -9.03 30.52 -9.58
N ILE A 26 -10.19 31.05 -9.17
CA ILE A 26 -11.01 30.49 -8.09
C ILE A 26 -11.72 29.24 -8.65
N LYS A 27 -10.99 28.13 -8.74
CA LYS A 27 -11.63 26.82 -8.78
C LYS A 27 -12.40 26.68 -7.47
N ARG A 28 -13.73 26.54 -7.54
CA ARG A 28 -14.51 26.13 -6.36
C ARG A 28 -13.87 24.86 -5.84
N ALA A 29 -13.31 24.90 -4.64
CA ALA A 29 -12.90 23.67 -3.98
C ALA A 29 -14.15 22.78 -3.92
N PRO A 30 -14.06 21.50 -4.31
CA PRO A 30 -15.19 20.60 -4.12
C PRO A 30 -15.55 20.65 -2.63
N LEU A 31 -16.85 20.75 -2.33
CA LEU A 31 -17.32 20.58 -0.96
C LEU A 31 -16.90 19.17 -0.54
N GLN A 32 -15.95 19.08 0.38
CA GLN A 32 -15.51 17.81 0.92
C GLN A 32 -16.43 17.48 2.09
N GLU A 33 -17.22 16.43 1.96
CA GLU A 33 -18.04 15.93 3.06
C GLU A 33 -17.11 15.36 4.13
N GLU A 34 -17.08 16.00 5.29
CA GLU A 34 -16.30 15.57 6.44
C GLU A 34 -17.22 15.06 7.53
N GLY A 35 -16.85 13.91 8.07
CA GLY A 35 -17.51 13.31 9.21
C GLY A 35 -16.82 13.65 10.51
N SER A 36 -17.38 13.12 11.59
CA SER A 36 -16.83 13.22 12.93
C SER A 36 -16.83 11.86 13.60
N LEU A 37 -15.75 11.57 14.32
CA LEU A 37 -15.61 10.34 15.09
C LEU A 37 -16.52 10.40 16.33
N VAL A 38 -17.48 9.49 16.41
CA VAL A 38 -18.48 9.44 17.50
C VAL A 38 -18.20 8.34 18.52
N ARG A 39 -17.45 7.31 18.14
CA ARG A 39 -17.17 6.17 19.01
C ARG A 39 -15.88 5.47 18.65
N MET A 40 -15.25 4.87 19.66
CA MET A 40 -14.14 3.94 19.52
C MET A 40 -14.36 2.75 20.45
N ILE A 41 -14.21 1.53 19.93
CA ILE A 41 -14.22 0.29 20.70
C ILE A 41 -12.99 -0.53 20.29
N GLY A 42 -11.98 -0.57 21.16
CA GLY A 42 -10.69 -1.16 20.82
C GLY A 42 -10.07 -0.45 19.61
N ILE A 43 -9.84 -1.20 18.52
CA ILE A 43 -9.31 -0.67 17.26
C ILE A 43 -10.40 -0.32 16.23
N LYS A 44 -11.68 -0.54 16.54
CA LYS A 44 -12.80 -0.18 15.67
C LYS A 44 -13.25 1.24 15.97
N LEU A 45 -13.29 2.07 14.95
CA LEU A 45 -13.69 3.47 14.99
C LEU A 45 -15.06 3.63 14.31
N GLU A 46 -15.89 4.54 14.81
CA GLU A 46 -17.20 4.84 14.26
C GLU A 46 -17.30 6.33 13.92
N ALA A 47 -17.66 6.64 12.67
CA ALA A 47 -17.76 7.99 12.16
C ALA A 47 -19.15 8.25 11.55
N VAL A 48 -19.66 9.46 11.74
CA VAL A 48 -20.93 9.92 11.15
C VAL A 48 -20.70 11.18 10.33
N GLY A 49 -21.62 11.53 9.44
CA GLY A 49 -21.57 12.78 8.67
C GLY A 49 -20.68 12.74 7.43
N CYS A 50 -20.17 11.57 7.06
CA CYS A 50 -19.53 11.36 5.77
C CYS A 50 -19.96 10.03 5.13
N GLN A 51 -19.88 9.95 3.81
CA GLN A 51 -20.15 8.74 3.05
C GLN A 51 -18.90 8.29 2.31
N ALA A 52 -18.64 6.99 2.38
CA ALA A 52 -17.49 6.38 1.74
C ALA A 52 -17.75 4.88 1.53
N PRO A 53 -17.39 4.31 0.35
CA PRO A 53 -17.64 2.91 0.06
C PRO A 53 -16.73 1.99 0.89
N ILE A 54 -17.18 0.75 1.14
CA ILE A 54 -16.33 -0.24 1.82
C ILE A 54 -14.99 -0.39 1.07
N GLY A 55 -13.90 -0.35 1.83
CA GLY A 55 -12.50 -0.42 1.39
C GLY A 55 -11.90 0.87 0.86
N SER A 56 -12.62 1.99 0.88
CA SER A 56 -11.99 3.30 0.69
C SER A 56 -11.24 3.72 1.96
N ARG A 57 -10.26 4.61 1.78
CA ARG A 57 -9.53 5.23 2.88
C ARG A 57 -10.20 6.50 3.36
N CYS A 58 -10.10 6.73 4.65
CA CYS A 58 -10.44 7.97 5.31
C CYS A 58 -9.23 8.44 6.11
N ARG A 59 -8.98 9.75 6.11
CA ARG A 59 -8.00 10.38 6.98
C ARG A 59 -8.69 10.88 8.23
N ILE A 60 -8.22 10.45 9.39
CA ILE A 60 -8.69 10.91 10.69
C ILE A 60 -7.70 11.96 11.18
N VAL A 61 -8.18 13.18 11.41
CA VAL A 61 -7.37 14.31 11.88
C VAL A 61 -7.53 14.42 13.39
N ALA A 62 -6.45 14.13 14.11
CA ALA A 62 -6.37 14.23 15.56
C ALA A 62 -6.26 15.71 16.01
N GLY A 63 -6.56 15.94 17.28
CA GLY A 63 -6.58 17.31 17.86
C GLY A 63 -5.21 17.97 17.94
N ASP A 64 -4.14 17.18 17.93
CA ASP A 64 -2.74 17.61 17.93
C ASP A 64 -2.20 17.94 16.53
N GLY A 65 -3.04 17.87 15.49
CA GLY A 65 -2.66 18.09 14.09
C GLY A 65 -2.06 16.87 13.41
N ASN A 66 -1.84 15.77 14.13
CA ASN A 66 -1.48 14.50 13.52
C ASN A 66 -2.66 13.94 12.74
N SER A 67 -2.37 13.10 11.75
CA SER A 67 -3.41 12.38 11.02
C SER A 67 -3.03 10.93 10.83
N LEU A 68 -4.03 10.06 10.83
CA LEU A 68 -3.86 8.64 10.55
C LEU A 68 -4.85 8.21 9.47
N GLU A 69 -4.44 7.24 8.67
CA GLU A 69 -5.31 6.64 7.66
C GLU A 69 -6.08 5.45 8.25
N ALA A 70 -7.32 5.30 7.82
CA ALA A 70 -8.20 4.22 8.21
C ALA A 70 -8.99 3.70 6.99
N GLU A 71 -9.26 2.41 6.95
CA GLU A 71 -10.11 1.79 5.91
C GLU A 71 -11.55 1.65 6.41
N VAL A 72 -12.52 1.95 5.54
CA VAL A 72 -13.93 1.64 5.79
C VAL A 72 -14.14 0.14 5.69
N VAL A 73 -14.45 -0.51 6.83
CA VAL A 73 -14.68 -1.96 6.90
C VAL A 73 -16.15 -2.34 6.96
N GLY A 74 -17.04 -1.38 7.18
CA GLY A 74 -18.48 -1.60 7.21
C GLY A 74 -19.23 -0.31 7.52
N PHE A 75 -20.55 -0.43 7.60
CA PHE A 75 -21.44 0.67 7.98
C PHE A 75 -22.71 0.09 8.63
N SER A 76 -23.34 0.86 9.50
CA SER A 76 -24.65 0.56 10.10
C SER A 76 -25.31 1.86 10.51
N ASP A 77 -26.63 1.96 10.36
CA ASP A 77 -27.44 3.06 10.92
C ASP A 77 -26.93 4.48 10.58
N GLY A 78 -26.35 4.66 9.39
CA GLY A 78 -25.77 5.94 8.94
C GLY A 78 -24.36 6.24 9.48
N SER A 79 -23.78 5.35 10.27
CA SER A 79 -22.39 5.38 10.71
C SER A 79 -21.50 4.52 9.82
N LEU A 80 -20.27 4.97 9.59
CA LEU A 80 -19.19 4.19 8.99
C LEU A 80 -18.33 3.56 10.09
N PHE A 81 -17.97 2.30 9.91
CA PHE A 81 -16.98 1.61 10.74
C PHE A 81 -15.62 1.64 10.05
N LEU A 82 -14.63 2.21 10.74
CA LEU A 82 -13.28 2.39 10.25
C LEU A 82 -12.30 1.54 11.07
N MET A 83 -11.27 1.05 10.40
CA MET A 83 -10.13 0.38 11.02
C MET A 83 -8.87 1.17 10.70
N PRO A 84 -8.08 1.61 11.69
CA PRO A 84 -6.86 2.38 11.47
C PRO A 84 -5.77 1.50 10.85
N GLU A 85 -4.95 2.07 9.97
CA GLU A 85 -3.74 1.42 9.45
C GLU A 85 -2.58 1.50 10.46
N GLY A 86 -2.52 2.57 11.27
CA GLY A 86 -1.43 2.81 12.24
C GLY A 86 -1.89 2.97 13.70
N HIS A 87 -1.03 3.58 14.51
CA HIS A 87 -1.30 3.81 15.93
C HIS A 87 -2.37 4.88 16.17
N LEU A 88 -3.25 4.64 17.13
CA LEU A 88 -4.36 5.53 17.51
C LEU A 88 -3.95 6.72 18.41
N ARG A 89 -2.68 7.11 18.42
CA ARG A 89 -2.22 8.22 19.27
C ARG A 89 -2.89 9.54 18.87
N GLY A 90 -3.39 10.28 19.85
CA GLY A 90 -4.04 11.58 19.63
C GLY A 90 -5.49 11.50 19.11
N VAL A 91 -6.01 10.30 18.82
CA VAL A 91 -7.40 10.13 18.40
C VAL A 91 -8.34 10.45 19.56
N GLN A 92 -9.29 11.35 19.32
CA GLN A 92 -10.24 11.80 20.32
C GLN A 92 -11.66 11.81 19.77
N LEU A 93 -12.65 11.80 20.66
CA LEU A 93 -14.04 11.99 20.31
C LEU A 93 -14.19 13.34 19.57
N GLY A 94 -14.96 13.34 18.49
CA GLY A 94 -15.17 14.53 17.66
C GLY A 94 -14.09 14.74 16.59
N ALA A 95 -13.04 13.91 16.53
CA ALA A 95 -11.99 14.02 15.51
C ALA A 95 -12.59 14.02 14.09
N ARG A 96 -12.04 14.87 13.21
CA ARG A 96 -12.53 15.02 11.84
C ARG A 96 -12.16 13.80 11.02
N VAL A 97 -13.12 13.29 10.26
CA VAL A 97 -12.95 12.13 9.37
C VAL A 97 -13.17 12.58 7.94
N VAL A 98 -12.11 12.51 7.14
CA VAL A 98 -12.09 13.05 5.79
C VAL A 98 -11.97 11.90 4.79
N PRO A 99 -13.01 11.56 4.02
CA PRO A 99 -12.93 10.59 2.94
C PRO A 99 -11.86 10.97 1.92
N MET A 100 -11.05 10.00 1.49
CA MET A 100 -10.00 10.19 0.50
C MET A 100 -10.50 9.75 -0.87
N ASN A 101 -10.46 10.65 -1.86
CA ASN A 101 -10.87 10.37 -3.25
C ASN A 101 -9.86 9.52 -4.04
N THR A 102 -8.76 9.12 -3.40
CA THR A 102 -7.75 8.26 -4.01
C THR A 102 -8.17 6.80 -3.83
N GLY A 103 -8.43 6.09 -4.94
CA GLY A 103 -8.49 4.64 -4.91
C GLY A 103 -7.18 4.10 -4.32
N SER A 104 -7.26 3.11 -3.44
CA SER A 104 -6.05 2.48 -2.90
C SER A 104 -5.31 1.81 -4.04
N ALA A 105 -4.11 2.31 -4.34
CA ALA A 105 -3.22 1.77 -5.35
C ALA A 105 -1.88 1.46 -4.70
N VAL A 106 -1.20 0.43 -5.19
CA VAL A 106 0.14 0.06 -4.75
C VAL A 106 1.10 0.17 -5.92
N ALA A 107 2.31 0.65 -5.63
CA ALA A 107 3.39 0.64 -6.60
C ALA A 107 3.78 -0.81 -6.94
N VAL A 108 3.84 -1.12 -8.23
CA VAL A 108 4.33 -2.39 -8.74
C VAL A 108 5.33 -2.06 -9.83
N ASP A 109 6.60 -1.98 -9.44
CA ASP A 109 7.68 -1.41 -10.25
C ASP A 109 8.99 -2.17 -9.96
N GLU A 110 9.85 -2.34 -10.97
CA GLU A 110 11.15 -3.00 -10.83
C GLU A 110 12.08 -2.28 -9.84
N GLN A 111 11.86 -0.96 -9.65
CA GLN A 111 12.57 -0.18 -8.64
C GLN A 111 12.39 -0.70 -7.20
N LEU A 112 11.41 -1.58 -6.96
CA LEU A 112 11.19 -2.24 -5.66
C LEU A 112 12.07 -3.48 -5.45
N LEU A 113 12.76 -3.97 -6.48
CA LEU A 113 13.74 -5.07 -6.32
C LEU A 113 14.86 -4.62 -5.38
N GLY A 114 15.20 -5.46 -4.41
CA GLY A 114 16.16 -5.11 -3.37
C GLY A 114 15.57 -4.31 -2.20
N ARG A 115 14.25 -4.04 -2.20
CA ARG A 115 13.62 -3.14 -1.23
C ARG A 115 12.72 -3.87 -0.25
N VAL A 116 12.57 -3.25 0.92
CA VAL A 116 11.65 -3.70 1.98
C VAL A 116 10.53 -2.68 2.14
N ILE A 117 9.28 -3.14 2.02
CA ILE A 117 8.08 -2.31 2.16
C ILE A 117 7.16 -2.82 3.27
N ASP A 118 6.35 -1.92 3.83
CA ASP A 118 5.32 -2.26 4.83
C ASP A 118 4.00 -2.73 4.20
N GLY A 119 3.06 -3.11 5.05
CA GLY A 119 1.70 -3.50 4.66
C GLY A 119 0.89 -2.39 3.97
N ALA A 120 1.32 -1.12 3.99
CA ALA A 120 0.69 -0.01 3.28
C ALA A 120 1.37 0.32 1.94
N GLY A 121 2.51 -0.31 1.64
CA GLY A 121 3.29 -0.09 0.44
C GLY A 121 4.35 1.00 0.58
N HIS A 122 4.60 1.50 1.79
CA HIS A 122 5.70 2.43 2.04
C HIS A 122 7.01 1.68 2.19
N VAL A 123 8.08 2.26 1.65
CA VAL A 123 9.42 1.70 1.81
C VAL A 123 9.90 1.96 3.23
N ILE A 124 10.36 0.90 3.90
CA ILE A 124 10.83 0.93 5.29
C ILE A 124 12.32 0.62 5.43
N ASP A 125 12.98 0.27 4.33
CA ASP A 125 14.43 0.24 4.30
C ASP A 125 15.04 1.66 4.34
N ARG A 126 16.33 1.74 4.67
CA ARG A 126 17.08 3.01 4.71
C ARG A 126 17.58 3.47 3.33
N GLY A 127 17.02 2.91 2.25
CA GLY A 127 17.40 3.24 0.89
C GLY A 127 16.84 4.58 0.42
N PRO A 128 17.26 5.04 -0.78
CA PRO A 128 16.74 6.28 -1.35
C PRO A 128 15.25 6.17 -1.66
N SER A 129 14.54 7.30 -1.65
CA SER A 129 13.14 7.35 -2.08
C SER A 129 13.00 6.86 -3.52
N LEU A 130 11.97 6.05 -3.76
CA LEU A 130 11.67 5.51 -5.08
C LEU A 130 10.75 6.44 -5.85
N ARG A 131 10.90 6.44 -7.18
CA ARG A 131 9.98 7.10 -8.10
C ARG A 131 9.32 6.04 -8.96
N CYS A 132 8.42 5.28 -8.34
CA CYS A 132 7.64 4.26 -9.04
C CYS A 132 6.70 4.94 -10.03
N MET A 133 6.73 4.46 -11.28
CA MET A 133 5.89 5.01 -12.35
C MET A 133 4.59 4.20 -12.50
N HIS A 134 4.63 2.94 -12.09
CA HIS A 134 3.53 2.00 -12.27
C HIS A 134 2.81 1.71 -10.95
N HIS A 135 1.49 1.90 -10.98
CA HIS A 135 0.61 1.67 -9.85
C HIS A 135 -0.55 0.78 -10.29
N MET A 136 -0.91 -0.20 -9.47
CA MET A 136 -2.07 -1.05 -9.68
C MET A 136 -3.11 -0.81 -8.58
N PRO A 137 -4.42 -0.83 -8.90
CA PRO A 137 -5.45 -0.83 -7.88
C PRO A 137 -5.24 -1.99 -6.92
N LEU A 138 -5.20 -1.72 -5.61
CA LEU A 138 -4.93 -2.71 -4.59
C LEU A 138 -5.98 -3.85 -4.59
N ARG A 139 -7.22 -3.49 -4.94
CA ARG A 139 -8.27 -4.48 -5.21
C ARG A 139 -8.05 -5.10 -6.57
N GLY A 140 -7.79 -6.40 -6.56
CA GLY A 140 -7.67 -7.16 -7.80
C GLY A 140 -8.95 -7.72 -8.32
N THR A 141 -8.81 -8.24 -9.53
CA THR A 141 -9.77 -9.14 -10.14
C THR A 141 -9.46 -10.58 -9.70
N SER A 142 -10.52 -11.31 -9.33
CA SER A 142 -10.42 -12.75 -9.11
C SER A 142 -10.22 -13.45 -10.45
N ILE A 143 -9.29 -14.40 -10.52
CA ILE A 143 -9.12 -15.25 -11.69
C ILE A 143 -10.17 -16.35 -11.64
N ASN A 144 -11.03 -16.42 -12.67
CA ASN A 144 -12.01 -17.49 -12.82
C ASN A 144 -11.31 -18.86 -12.71
N PRO A 145 -11.77 -19.76 -11.83
CA PRO A 145 -11.15 -21.08 -11.65
C PRO A 145 -10.95 -21.88 -12.93
N LEU A 146 -11.86 -21.78 -13.90
CA LEU A 146 -11.80 -22.49 -15.19
C LEU A 146 -10.78 -21.90 -16.17
N HIS A 147 -10.33 -20.66 -15.94
CA HIS A 147 -9.30 -20.01 -16.74
C HIS A 147 -7.89 -20.20 -16.14
N ARG A 148 -7.75 -20.98 -15.07
CA ARG A 148 -6.45 -21.25 -14.47
C ARG A 148 -5.70 -22.29 -15.31
N SER A 149 -4.48 -21.96 -15.71
CA SER A 149 -3.60 -22.91 -16.37
C SER A 149 -3.31 -24.10 -15.44
N PRO A 150 -3.34 -25.34 -15.96
CA PRO A 150 -2.91 -26.50 -15.19
C PRO A 150 -1.40 -26.41 -14.88
N ILE A 151 -1.00 -26.93 -13.73
CA ILE A 151 0.40 -26.99 -13.32
C ILE A 151 1.08 -28.13 -14.11
N ARG A 152 1.97 -27.79 -15.03
CA ARG A 152 2.68 -28.75 -15.90
C ARG A 152 4.19 -28.55 -15.97
N GLU A 153 4.66 -27.35 -15.69
CA GLU A 153 6.09 -27.02 -15.73
C GLU A 153 6.69 -27.14 -14.34
N PRO A 154 7.77 -27.92 -14.14
CA PRO A 154 8.51 -27.92 -12.89
C PRO A 154 9.19 -26.56 -12.66
N LEU A 155 9.33 -26.18 -11.39
CA LEU A 155 10.08 -25.04 -10.92
C LEU A 155 11.25 -25.54 -10.08
N ASP A 156 12.47 -25.24 -10.50
CA ASP A 156 13.64 -25.47 -9.67
C ASP A 156 13.64 -24.46 -8.51
N VAL A 157 13.62 -24.98 -7.28
CA VAL A 157 13.65 -24.15 -6.06
C VAL A 157 15.03 -24.11 -5.40
N GLY A 158 16.06 -24.66 -6.04
CA GLY A 158 17.44 -24.64 -5.58
C GLY A 158 17.74 -25.55 -4.40
N VAL A 159 16.78 -26.39 -3.97
CA VAL A 159 16.93 -27.32 -2.84
C VAL A 159 16.80 -28.75 -3.33
N ARG A 160 17.93 -29.46 -3.44
CA ARG A 160 18.00 -30.81 -4.03
C ARG A 160 16.99 -31.79 -3.45
N ALA A 161 16.81 -31.81 -2.14
CA ALA A 161 15.84 -32.70 -1.49
C ALA A 161 14.39 -32.42 -1.93
N ILE A 162 14.04 -31.14 -2.12
CA ILE A 162 12.72 -30.74 -2.62
C ILE A 162 12.61 -31.08 -4.10
N ASN A 163 13.59 -30.69 -4.94
CA ASN A 163 13.53 -30.96 -6.37
C ASN A 163 13.45 -32.45 -6.70
N ALA A 164 14.14 -33.31 -5.94
CA ALA A 164 14.18 -34.75 -6.18
C ALA A 164 12.98 -35.52 -5.62
N LEU A 165 12.49 -35.16 -4.42
CA LEU A 165 11.46 -35.94 -3.71
C LEU A 165 10.08 -35.29 -3.73
N LEU A 166 10.02 -33.97 -3.90
CA LEU A 166 8.81 -33.15 -3.77
C LEU A 166 8.77 -32.06 -4.87
N THR A 167 9.09 -32.44 -6.12
CA THR A 167 9.22 -31.51 -7.24
C THR A 167 8.03 -30.56 -7.30
N ILE A 168 8.31 -29.26 -7.33
CA ILE A 168 7.32 -28.20 -7.28
C ILE A 168 7.01 -27.75 -8.69
N GLY A 169 5.74 -27.56 -9.05
CA GLY A 169 5.34 -26.99 -10.32
C GLY A 169 5.10 -25.48 -10.27
N ARG A 170 5.31 -24.79 -11.40
CA ARG A 170 4.99 -23.37 -11.57
C ARG A 170 3.49 -23.13 -11.36
N GLY A 171 3.16 -22.24 -10.42
CA GLY A 171 1.78 -21.95 -10.00
C GLY A 171 1.22 -22.86 -8.91
N GLN A 172 2.00 -23.81 -8.40
CA GLN A 172 1.61 -24.65 -7.26
C GLN A 172 1.64 -23.86 -5.95
N ARG A 173 0.65 -24.13 -5.08
CA ARG A 173 0.62 -23.62 -3.71
C ARG A 173 1.12 -24.69 -2.76
N LEU A 174 2.03 -24.32 -1.86
CA LEU A 174 2.65 -25.24 -0.92
C LEU A 174 2.60 -24.67 0.49
N GLY A 175 2.36 -25.55 1.45
CA GLY A 175 2.47 -25.23 2.87
C GLY A 175 3.82 -25.72 3.40
N LEU A 176 4.58 -24.82 4.03
CA LEU A 176 5.76 -25.18 4.80
C LEU A 176 5.37 -25.24 6.29
N PHE A 177 5.22 -26.45 6.81
CA PHE A 177 4.89 -26.68 8.22
C PHE A 177 6.17 -26.99 8.99
N ALA A 178 6.52 -26.12 9.93
CA ALA A 178 7.77 -26.19 10.67
C ALA A 178 7.53 -25.73 12.11
N GLY A 179 8.14 -26.42 13.07
CA GLY A 179 8.25 -25.94 14.46
C GLY A 179 9.22 -24.77 14.58
N SER A 180 9.33 -24.20 15.78
CA SER A 180 10.37 -23.19 16.05
C SER A 180 11.76 -23.84 15.96
N GLY A 181 12.72 -23.16 15.30
CA GLY A 181 14.12 -23.58 15.28
C GLY A 181 14.50 -24.71 14.32
N VAL A 182 13.56 -25.27 13.54
CA VAL A 182 13.83 -26.41 12.63
C VAL A 182 14.40 -25.99 11.26
N GLY A 183 14.77 -24.71 11.09
CA GLY A 183 15.34 -24.20 9.83
C GLY A 183 14.34 -23.66 8.80
N LYS A 184 13.11 -23.28 9.21
CA LYS A 184 12.09 -22.64 8.33
C LYS A 184 12.68 -21.48 7.54
N SER A 185 13.27 -20.52 8.24
CA SER A 185 13.79 -19.30 7.66
C SER A 185 15.01 -19.57 6.77
N THR A 186 15.90 -20.47 7.20
CA THR A 186 17.04 -20.90 6.39
C THR A 186 16.60 -21.54 5.07
N LEU A 187 15.58 -22.40 5.10
CA LEU A 187 15.02 -23.00 3.89
C LEU A 187 14.43 -21.95 2.95
N LEU A 188 13.64 -21.01 3.48
CA LEU A 188 13.11 -19.89 2.69
C LEU A 188 14.23 -19.04 2.08
N GLY A 189 15.31 -18.78 2.82
CA GLY A 189 16.48 -18.08 2.31
C GLY A 189 17.18 -18.83 1.18
N MET A 190 17.40 -20.14 1.35
CA MET A 190 17.97 -21.00 0.30
C MET A 190 17.11 -21.00 -0.96
N MET A 191 15.80 -21.15 -0.82
CA MET A 191 14.87 -21.10 -1.97
C MET A 191 14.89 -19.73 -2.64
N THR A 192 14.94 -18.65 -1.86
CA THR A 192 14.99 -17.28 -2.41
C THR A 192 16.27 -17.05 -3.21
N ARG A 193 17.43 -17.54 -2.75
CA ARG A 193 18.70 -17.36 -3.47
C ARG A 193 18.84 -18.23 -4.71
N HIS A 194 18.30 -19.45 -4.69
CA HIS A 194 18.66 -20.48 -5.66
C HIS A 194 17.52 -20.95 -6.56
N THR A 195 16.31 -20.38 -6.45
CA THR A 195 15.22 -20.70 -7.37
C THR A 195 15.44 -20.08 -8.76
N ASP A 196 14.85 -20.70 -9.78
CA ASP A 196 14.85 -20.21 -11.17
C ASP A 196 13.82 -19.08 -11.44
N ALA A 197 13.16 -18.55 -10.40
CA ALA A 197 12.20 -17.45 -10.57
C ALA A 197 12.91 -16.11 -10.83
N ASP A 198 12.46 -15.35 -11.83
CA ASP A 198 13.11 -14.07 -12.18
C ASP A 198 12.96 -13.00 -11.09
N VAL A 199 11.79 -12.98 -10.45
CA VAL A 199 11.44 -12.04 -9.38
C VAL A 199 10.81 -12.81 -8.24
N ILE A 200 11.24 -12.49 -7.02
CA ILE A 200 10.77 -13.17 -5.82
C ILE A 200 10.12 -12.15 -4.90
N VAL A 201 8.97 -12.50 -4.34
CA VAL A 201 8.28 -11.65 -3.38
C VAL A 201 8.17 -12.42 -2.08
N VAL A 202 8.76 -11.88 -1.02
CA VAL A 202 8.73 -12.49 0.30
C VAL A 202 7.81 -11.69 1.19
N ALA A 203 6.75 -12.32 1.68
CA ALA A 203 5.82 -11.72 2.63
C ALA A 203 6.09 -12.25 4.05
N LEU A 204 6.55 -11.38 4.94
CA LEU A 204 6.73 -11.66 6.37
C LEU A 204 5.54 -11.06 7.15
N VAL A 205 4.61 -11.89 7.59
CA VAL A 205 3.36 -11.45 8.24
C VAL A 205 3.37 -11.88 9.70
N GLY A 206 3.26 -10.92 10.63
CA GLY A 206 3.10 -11.22 12.06
C GLY A 206 4.33 -11.85 12.73
N GLU A 207 5.48 -11.84 12.05
CA GLU A 207 6.77 -12.21 12.64
C GLU A 207 7.26 -11.11 13.60
N ARG A 208 8.20 -11.41 14.49
CA ARG A 208 8.75 -10.38 15.38
C ARG A 208 9.69 -9.45 14.61
N GLY A 209 9.76 -8.17 14.97
CA GLY A 209 10.61 -7.19 14.27
C GLY A 209 12.09 -7.60 14.16
N ARG A 210 12.65 -8.23 15.20
CA ARG A 210 14.02 -8.76 15.15
C ARG A 210 14.19 -9.93 14.17
N GLU A 211 13.16 -10.79 14.05
CA GLU A 211 13.17 -11.96 13.17
C GLU A 211 13.05 -11.50 11.70
N VAL A 212 12.28 -10.43 11.44
CA VAL A 212 12.24 -9.76 10.14
C VAL A 212 13.62 -9.21 9.79
N ARG A 213 14.28 -8.51 10.72
CA ARG A 213 15.61 -7.95 10.50
C ARG A 213 16.65 -9.03 10.23
N GLU A 214 16.72 -10.05 11.08
CA GLU A 214 17.59 -11.22 10.92
C GLU A 214 17.35 -11.91 9.57
N PHE A 215 16.09 -12.04 9.15
CA PHE A 215 15.78 -12.65 7.86
C PHE A 215 16.31 -11.84 6.68
N VAL A 216 16.18 -10.51 6.71
CA VAL A 216 16.63 -9.64 5.61
C VAL A 216 18.16 -9.52 5.60
N GLU A 217 18.77 -9.25 6.75
CA GLU A 217 20.21 -8.97 6.86
C GLU A 217 21.06 -10.24 6.78
N ASP A 218 20.71 -11.28 7.53
CA ASP A 218 21.58 -12.45 7.72
C ASP A 218 21.14 -13.62 6.84
N ILE A 219 19.83 -13.86 6.71
CA ILE A 219 19.33 -15.01 5.98
C ILE A 219 19.30 -14.75 4.49
N LEU A 220 18.72 -13.65 4.02
CA LEU A 220 18.73 -13.30 2.59
C LEU A 220 20.10 -12.76 2.16
N GLY A 221 20.64 -11.83 2.95
CA GLY A 221 21.82 -11.06 2.60
C GLY A 221 21.60 -10.18 1.36
N GLU A 222 22.64 -9.49 0.92
CA GLU A 222 22.58 -8.61 -0.25
C GLU A 222 22.21 -9.37 -1.54
N GLU A 223 22.78 -10.56 -1.73
CA GLU A 223 22.54 -11.39 -2.92
C GLU A 223 21.07 -11.85 -3.03
N GLY A 224 20.50 -12.35 -1.92
CA GLY A 224 19.11 -12.79 -1.89
C GLY A 224 18.14 -11.61 -1.99
N LEU A 225 18.47 -10.48 -1.37
CA LEU A 225 17.64 -9.28 -1.39
C LEU A 225 17.62 -8.64 -2.79
N ALA A 226 18.74 -8.59 -3.51
CA ALA A 226 18.83 -7.97 -4.84
C ALA A 226 17.81 -8.50 -5.87
N ARG A 227 17.36 -9.74 -5.70
CA ARG A 227 16.35 -10.40 -6.56
C ARG A 227 14.96 -10.51 -5.93
N ALA A 228 14.77 -9.92 -4.76
CA ALA A 228 13.55 -10.04 -3.98
C ALA A 228 12.93 -8.68 -3.63
N ILE A 229 11.61 -8.69 -3.49
CA ILE A 229 10.83 -7.62 -2.87
C ILE A 229 10.33 -8.17 -1.54
N VAL A 230 10.71 -7.56 -0.43
CA VAL A 230 10.24 -8.01 0.90
C VAL A 230 9.09 -7.12 1.35
N VAL A 231 7.95 -7.73 1.64
CA VAL A 231 6.81 -7.06 2.29
C VAL A 231 6.78 -7.53 3.73
N ALA A 232 6.95 -6.63 4.69
CA ALA A 232 7.01 -6.98 6.10
C ALA A 232 5.99 -6.18 6.92
N THR A 233 5.16 -6.91 7.67
CA THR A 233 4.23 -6.34 8.66
C THR A 233 4.41 -7.11 9.97
N PRO A 234 5.28 -6.64 10.88
CA PRO A 234 5.53 -7.30 12.15
C PRO A 234 4.28 -7.51 13.01
N ALA A 235 4.41 -8.33 14.06
CA ALA A 235 3.32 -8.62 15.00
C ALA A 235 2.72 -7.36 15.67
N ASP A 236 3.53 -6.32 15.86
CA ASP A 236 3.16 -5.09 16.55
C ASP A 236 2.32 -4.13 15.68
N ASP A 237 2.24 -4.40 14.37
CA ASP A 237 1.41 -3.62 13.45
C ASP A 237 -0.08 -3.93 13.61
N SER A 238 -0.91 -3.04 13.05
CA SER A 238 -2.36 -3.20 13.11
C SER A 238 -2.82 -4.49 12.37
N PRO A 239 -3.90 -5.15 12.83
CA PRO A 239 -4.47 -6.28 12.11
C PRO A 239 -4.85 -5.94 10.66
N LEU A 240 -5.25 -4.69 10.40
CA LEU A 240 -5.57 -4.21 9.06
C LEU A 240 -4.33 -4.24 8.16
N MET A 241 -3.17 -3.80 8.65
CA MET A 241 -1.91 -3.83 7.89
C MET A 241 -1.54 -5.26 7.47
N ARG A 242 -1.77 -6.26 8.33
CA ARG A 242 -1.50 -7.66 7.97
C ARG A 242 -2.40 -8.17 6.85
N VAL A 243 -3.68 -7.76 6.85
CA VAL A 243 -4.60 -8.05 5.75
C VAL A 243 -4.18 -7.32 4.47
N GLN A 244 -3.78 -6.06 4.61
CA GLN A 244 -3.33 -5.20 3.51
C GLN A 244 -2.08 -5.75 2.83
N GLN A 245 -1.10 -6.24 3.60
CA GLN A 245 0.06 -6.95 3.08
C GLN A 245 -0.33 -8.12 2.18
N GLY A 246 -1.33 -8.92 2.56
CA GLY A 246 -1.83 -10.01 1.72
C GLY A 246 -2.40 -9.51 0.38
N ARG A 247 -3.07 -8.34 0.38
CA ARG A 247 -3.58 -7.70 -0.84
C ARG A 247 -2.43 -7.22 -1.72
N ILE A 248 -1.43 -6.55 -1.14
CA ILE A 248 -0.22 -6.08 -1.84
C ILE A 248 0.56 -7.26 -2.45
N PHE A 249 0.80 -8.31 -1.65
CA PHE A 249 1.44 -9.53 -2.14
C PHE A 249 0.72 -10.11 -3.35
N GLY A 250 -0.62 -10.19 -3.29
CA GLY A 250 -1.44 -10.61 -4.41
C GLY A 250 -1.33 -9.72 -5.65
N ARG A 251 -1.01 -8.42 -5.51
CA ARG A 251 -0.76 -7.52 -6.64
C ARG A 251 0.54 -7.86 -7.34
N PHE A 252 1.63 -8.04 -6.60
CA PHE A 252 2.91 -8.40 -7.21
C PHE A 252 2.84 -9.75 -7.95
N VAL A 253 2.13 -10.74 -7.38
CA VAL A 253 1.96 -12.05 -8.03
C VAL A 253 1.06 -11.99 -9.28
N GLN A 254 0.12 -11.04 -9.33
CA GLN A 254 -0.76 -10.83 -10.48
C GLN A 254 -0.19 -9.87 -11.53
N ALA A 255 0.87 -9.12 -11.19
CA ALA A 255 1.57 -8.30 -12.16
C ALA A 255 2.22 -9.25 -13.19
N ASP A 256 1.81 -9.13 -14.45
CA ASP A 256 2.36 -9.95 -15.52
C ASP A 256 3.87 -9.67 -15.63
N PRO A 257 4.75 -10.70 -15.66
CA PRO A 257 6.19 -10.54 -15.87
C PRO A 257 6.54 -9.75 -17.13
N SER A 258 5.67 -9.71 -18.15
CA SER A 258 5.85 -8.87 -19.34
C SER A 258 5.62 -7.38 -19.06
N THR A 259 4.83 -7.06 -18.02
CA THR A 259 4.68 -5.72 -17.42
C THR A 259 5.82 -5.41 -16.47
N THR A 260 6.85 -6.24 -16.40
CA THR A 260 8.08 -6.00 -15.63
C THR A 260 9.24 -5.97 -16.64
N ARG A 261 9.34 -6.98 -17.52
CA ARG A 261 10.37 -7.10 -18.56
C ARG A 261 10.23 -6.19 -19.79
N LYS A 262 9.06 -5.61 -20.12
CA LYS A 262 8.95 -4.65 -21.26
C LYS A 262 9.65 -3.31 -21.01
N PHE A 263 10.30 -3.13 -19.86
CA PHE A 263 10.88 -1.86 -19.44
C PHE A 263 12.39 -1.72 -19.75
N GLY A 264 12.98 -2.69 -20.45
CA GLY A 264 14.27 -2.55 -21.13
C GLY A 264 14.09 -2.30 -22.63
N GLY A 265 13.73 -1.07 -23.02
CA GLY A 265 13.47 -0.71 -24.43
C GLY A 265 13.79 0.75 -24.76
N THR A 266 15.03 0.99 -25.18
CA THR A 266 15.54 2.09 -26.01
C THR A 266 15.16 3.54 -25.62
N GLY A 267 16.05 4.16 -24.85
CA GLY A 267 16.34 5.60 -24.98
C GLY A 267 17.66 5.77 -25.75
N LEU A 268 17.62 5.65 -27.07
CA LEU A 268 18.59 6.27 -27.96
C LEU A 268 17.92 7.52 -28.52
N GLY A 269 18.49 8.67 -28.19
CA GLY A 269 18.04 10.01 -28.57
C GLY A 269 18.72 11.04 -27.69
#